data_AF-A0A0G0XB97-F1
#
_entry.id   AF-A0A0G0XB97-F1
#
_cell.length_a   1.000
_cell.length_b   1.000
_cell.length_c   1.000
_cell.angle_alpha   90.00
_cell.angle_beta   90.00
_cell.angle_gamma   90.00
#
_symmetry.space_group_name_H-M   'P 1'
#
loop_
_entity.id
_entity.type
_entity.pdbx_description
1 polymer ?
#
loop_
_entity_poly.entity_id
_entity_poly.type
_entity_poly.pdbx_seq_one_letter_code
_entity_poly.pdbx_strand_id
1 'polypeptide(L)'
;MTDREYFLPFSVFPGIGPVKFEKLIKHFGTARNAWEAPSAGLRILLGEKLTAKFEKFRLEFDIPKFKKQLHKKKIDYVCLLDKQYPSLLKQIPNPPILLFVKGDKGLLTQDPAIAVVGTRKMTGYGQEITELFAGQLTDAGFIIVSGMAIGVDGQAHKSCLESGGKTIAVLGNGVDLPFPSSNAHLYDRILKGDTGSQRFRLTHYCKVWAAVWPAGFRNPRANYFISFRSASSLN
;
A
#
# COMPACT_ATOMS: atom_id res chain seq x y z
N MET A 1 -14.81 11.67 16.65
CA MET A 1 -14.23 10.72 15.69
C MET A 1 -14.92 10.88 14.35
N THR A 2 -14.18 10.88 13.24
CA THR A 2 -14.70 11.01 11.88
C THR A 2 -15.02 9.64 11.28
N ASP A 3 -15.96 9.53 10.34
CA ASP A 3 -16.31 8.26 9.69
C ASP A 3 -15.09 7.51 9.13
N ARG A 4 -14.15 8.26 8.54
CA ARG A 4 -12.83 7.81 8.09
C ARG A 4 -12.09 6.91 9.10
N GLU A 5 -12.18 7.20 10.39
CA GLU A 5 -11.42 6.47 11.41
C GLU A 5 -11.95 5.05 11.61
N TYR A 6 -13.23 4.80 11.31
CA TYR A 6 -13.84 3.48 11.41
C TYR A 6 -13.39 2.54 10.29
N PHE A 7 -12.73 3.04 9.23
CA PHE A 7 -12.10 2.16 8.24
C PHE A 7 -10.94 1.35 8.83
N LEU A 8 -10.24 1.88 9.85
CA LEU A 8 -9.12 1.21 10.51
C LEU A 8 -9.50 -0.16 11.08
N PRO A 9 -10.46 -0.28 12.01
CA PRO A 9 -10.80 -1.57 12.58
C PRO A 9 -11.28 -2.57 11.53
N PHE A 10 -12.05 -2.14 10.52
CA PHE A 10 -12.48 -3.02 9.43
C PHE A 10 -11.31 -3.52 8.58
N SER A 11 -10.26 -2.73 8.41
CA SER A 11 -9.04 -3.17 7.70
C SER A 11 -8.17 -4.15 8.51
N VAL A 12 -8.27 -4.11 9.84
CA VAL A 12 -7.46 -4.93 10.75
C VAL A 12 -8.18 -6.25 11.08
N PHE A 13 -9.51 -6.23 11.16
CA PHE A 13 -10.30 -7.36 11.60
C PHE A 13 -10.23 -8.54 10.61
N PRO A 14 -9.76 -9.73 11.04
CA PRO A 14 -9.73 -10.91 10.20
C PRO A 14 -11.15 -11.37 9.83
N GLY A 15 -11.44 -11.45 8.53
CA GLY A 15 -12.70 -12.02 8.02
C GLY A 15 -13.67 -11.01 7.42
N ILE A 16 -13.42 -9.70 7.56
CA ILE A 16 -14.06 -8.65 6.78
C ILE A 16 -13.05 -8.14 5.75
N GLY A 17 -13.19 -8.62 4.51
CA GLY A 17 -12.45 -8.09 3.36
C GLY A 17 -13.25 -7.04 2.59
N PRO A 18 -12.71 -6.49 1.49
CA PRO A 18 -13.35 -5.45 0.68
C PRO A 18 -14.80 -5.75 0.29
N VAL A 19 -15.09 -6.97 -0.16
CA VAL A 19 -16.44 -7.39 -0.57
C VAL A 19 -17.45 -7.25 0.57
N LYS A 20 -17.09 -7.72 1.77
CA LYS A 20 -17.99 -7.68 2.93
C LYS A 20 -18.10 -6.26 3.47
N PHE A 21 -16.99 -5.52 3.47
CA PHE A 21 -16.98 -4.12 3.86
C PHE A 21 -17.88 -3.28 2.95
N GLU A 22 -17.82 -3.47 1.64
CA GLU A 22 -18.72 -2.81 0.69
C GLU A 22 -20.19 -3.12 0.97
N LYS A 23 -20.54 -4.38 1.27
CA LYS A 23 -21.91 -4.76 1.66
C LYS A 23 -22.35 -4.05 2.95
N LEU A 24 -21.48 -3.95 3.95
CA LEU A 24 -21.76 -3.25 5.19
C LEU A 24 -22.02 -1.76 4.94
N ILE A 25 -21.17 -1.10 4.15
CA ILE A 25 -21.35 0.31 3.80
C ILE A 25 -22.63 0.53 2.99
N LYS A 26 -22.95 -0.35 2.03
CA LYS A 26 -24.21 -0.27 1.27
C LYS A 26 -25.45 -0.40 2.15
N HIS A 27 -25.38 -1.21 3.21
CA HIS A 27 -26.53 -1.45 4.09
C HIS A 27 -26.66 -0.39 5.21
N PHE A 28 -25.56 -0.02 5.85
CA PHE A 28 -25.55 0.90 7.00
C PHE A 28 -25.21 2.36 6.63
N GLY A 29 -24.86 2.62 5.38
CA GLY A 29 -24.52 3.94 4.82
C GLY A 29 -23.08 4.39 5.10
N THR A 30 -22.62 4.29 6.35
CA THR A 30 -21.30 4.78 6.78
C THR A 30 -20.52 3.72 7.56
N ALA A 31 -19.19 3.88 7.64
CA ALA A 31 -18.34 2.94 8.39
C ALA A 31 -18.63 3.02 9.89
N ARG A 32 -18.93 4.22 10.41
CA ARG A 32 -19.37 4.42 11.78
C ARG A 32 -20.66 3.66 12.09
N ASN A 33 -21.69 3.81 11.26
CA ASN A 33 -22.96 3.13 11.46
C ASN A 33 -22.79 1.61 11.40
N ALA A 34 -21.95 1.10 10.49
CA ALA A 34 -21.64 -0.32 10.42
C ALA A 34 -20.90 -0.82 11.67
N TRP A 35 -20.02 0.00 12.25
CA TRP A 35 -19.31 -0.33 13.50
C TRP A 35 -20.24 -0.35 14.71
N GLU A 36 -21.16 0.61 14.80
CA GLU A 36 -22.11 0.79 15.91
C GLU A 36 -23.38 -0.07 15.73
N ALA A 37 -23.52 -0.79 14.61
CA ALA A 37 -24.69 -1.57 14.28
C ALA A 37 -25.02 -2.65 15.34
N PRO A 38 -26.33 -2.94 15.56
CA PRO A 38 -26.77 -4.06 16.38
C PRO A 38 -26.37 -5.42 15.78
N SER A 39 -26.20 -6.42 16.64
CA SER A 39 -25.83 -7.80 16.29
C SER A 39 -26.77 -8.40 15.24
N ALA A 40 -28.07 -8.12 15.34
CA ALA A 40 -29.09 -8.64 14.43
C ALA A 40 -28.82 -8.22 12.98
N GLY A 41 -28.52 -6.93 12.74
CA GLY A 41 -28.20 -6.42 11.40
C GLY A 41 -26.87 -6.97 10.87
N LEU A 42 -25.87 -7.11 11.75
CA LEU A 42 -24.57 -7.68 11.38
C LEU A 42 -24.67 -9.16 11.03
N ARG A 43 -25.48 -9.95 11.75
CA ARG A 43 -25.70 -11.38 11.49
C ARG A 43 -26.24 -11.67 10.11
N ILE A 44 -27.13 -10.82 9.59
CA ILE A 44 -27.70 -10.95 8.24
C ILE A 44 -26.59 -10.89 7.17
N LEU A 45 -25.58 -10.03 7.37
CA LEU A 45 -24.53 -9.79 6.37
C LEU A 45 -23.27 -10.63 6.58
N LEU A 46 -22.90 -10.91 7.83
CA LEU A 46 -21.65 -11.56 8.21
C LEU A 46 -21.83 -13.02 8.65
N GLY A 47 -23.05 -13.42 9.03
CA GLY A 47 -23.37 -14.69 9.65
C GLY A 47 -23.05 -14.72 11.16
N GLU A 48 -23.60 -15.72 11.86
CA GLU A 48 -23.49 -15.88 13.32
C GLU A 48 -22.03 -15.90 13.81
N LYS A 49 -21.23 -16.84 13.28
CA LYS A 49 -19.85 -17.06 13.76
C LYS A 49 -18.95 -15.84 13.59
N LEU A 50 -19.09 -15.10 12.49
CA LEU A 50 -18.25 -13.94 12.23
C LEU A 50 -18.71 -12.72 13.02
N THR A 51 -20.02 -12.56 13.20
CA THR A 51 -20.59 -11.47 14.02
C THR A 51 -20.11 -11.58 15.46
N ALA A 52 -20.18 -12.78 16.08
CA ALA A 52 -19.68 -12.98 17.44
C ALA A 52 -18.19 -12.63 17.59
N LYS A 53 -17.36 -12.98 16.60
CA LYS A 53 -15.93 -12.59 16.57
C LYS A 53 -15.74 -11.08 16.43
N PHE A 54 -16.54 -10.44 15.58
CA PHE A 54 -16.48 -9.01 15.34
C PHE A 54 -16.90 -8.21 16.57
N GLU A 55 -17.93 -8.65 17.30
CA GLU A 55 -18.37 -8.01 18.53
C GLU A 55 -17.31 -8.07 19.62
N LYS A 56 -16.69 -9.24 19.83
CA LYS A 56 -15.58 -9.37 20.77
C LYS A 56 -14.43 -8.43 20.39
N PHE A 57 -14.07 -8.41 19.10
CA PHE A 57 -13.04 -7.49 18.59
C PHE A 57 -13.41 -6.02 18.81
N ARG A 58 -14.67 -5.64 18.57
CA ARG A 58 -15.19 -4.28 18.74
C ARG A 58 -15.05 -3.78 20.19
N LEU A 59 -15.21 -4.66 21.17
CA LEU A 59 -15.05 -4.31 22.59
C LEU A 59 -13.58 -4.12 22.99
N GLU A 60 -12.67 -4.87 22.37
CA GLU A 60 -11.23 -4.84 22.69
C GLU A 60 -10.45 -3.79 21.89
N PHE A 61 -10.96 -3.39 20.70
CA PHE A 61 -10.24 -2.53 19.78
C PHE A 61 -10.44 -1.03 20.06
N ASP A 62 -9.36 -0.38 20.49
CA ASP A 62 -9.31 1.07 20.73
C ASP A 62 -8.70 1.80 19.51
N ILE A 63 -9.55 2.52 18.77
CA ILE A 63 -9.16 3.29 17.58
C ILE A 63 -8.14 4.40 17.92
N PRO A 64 -8.38 5.30 18.90
CA PRO A 64 -7.38 6.28 19.36
C PRO A 64 -6.01 5.66 19.69
N LYS A 65 -5.99 4.56 20.45
CA LYS A 65 -4.76 3.86 20.82
C LYS A 65 -4.06 3.29 19.59
N PHE A 66 -4.80 2.68 18.66
CA PHE A 66 -4.24 2.15 17.42
C PHE A 66 -3.64 3.26 16.54
N LYS A 67 -4.33 4.40 16.38
CA LYS A 67 -3.79 5.57 15.68
C LYS A 67 -2.48 6.07 16.30
N LYS A 68 -2.41 6.12 17.63
CA LYS A 68 -1.18 6.52 18.34
C LYS A 68 -0.02 5.56 18.04
N GLN A 69 -0.30 4.26 17.92
CA GLN A 69 0.70 3.26 17.53
C GLN A 69 1.19 3.47 16.09
N LEU A 70 0.28 3.72 15.15
CA LEU A 70 0.64 4.04 13.76
C LEU A 70 1.51 5.29 13.67
N HIS A 71 1.12 6.36 14.37
CA HIS A 71 1.89 7.60 14.42
C HIS A 71 3.30 7.39 15.00
N LYS A 72 3.43 6.62 16.10
CA LYS A 72 4.75 6.27 16.68
C LYS A 72 5.65 5.53 15.68
N LYS A 73 5.05 4.72 14.80
CA LYS A 73 5.76 3.99 13.74
C LYS A 73 5.96 4.80 12.45
N LYS A 74 5.53 6.07 12.41
CA LYS A 74 5.50 6.94 11.22
C LYS A 74 4.71 6.31 10.06
N ILE A 75 3.62 5.63 10.41
CA ILE A 75 2.68 5.01 9.47
C ILE A 75 1.45 5.90 9.39
N ASP A 76 1.17 6.36 8.19
CA ASP A 76 -0.08 6.96 7.79
C ASP A 76 -1.03 5.90 7.21
N TYR A 77 -2.27 6.29 6.95
CA TYR A 77 -3.20 5.48 6.19
C TYR A 77 -4.04 6.36 5.25
N VAL A 78 -4.48 5.79 4.14
CA VAL A 78 -5.32 6.42 3.11
C VAL A 78 -6.46 5.47 2.79
N CYS A 79 -7.71 5.91 2.93
CA CYS A 79 -8.91 5.09 2.70
C CYS A 79 -9.71 5.56 1.48
N LEU A 80 -10.74 4.80 1.10
CA LEU A 80 -11.57 5.07 -0.09
C LEU A 80 -12.25 6.45 -0.12
N LEU A 81 -12.36 7.12 1.03
CA LEU A 81 -12.90 8.47 1.17
C LEU A 81 -11.87 9.58 0.90
N ASP A 82 -10.58 9.25 0.95
CA ASP A 82 -9.51 10.23 0.85
C ASP A 82 -9.23 10.59 -0.62
N LYS A 83 -8.98 11.87 -0.89
CA LYS A 83 -8.54 12.34 -2.23
C LYS A 83 -7.20 11.73 -2.64
N GLN A 84 -6.34 11.39 -1.67
CA GLN A 84 -5.06 10.74 -1.89
C GLN A 84 -5.17 9.24 -2.25
N TYR A 85 -6.37 8.64 -2.20
CA TYR A 85 -6.54 7.25 -2.59
C TYR A 85 -6.39 7.14 -4.12
N PRO A 86 -5.48 6.30 -4.66
CA PRO A 86 -5.24 6.24 -6.10
C PRO A 86 -6.52 5.94 -6.88
N SER A 87 -6.85 6.79 -7.84
CA SER A 87 -8.09 6.70 -8.63
C SER A 87 -8.19 5.37 -9.39
N LEU A 88 -7.11 4.95 -10.04
CA LEU A 88 -7.03 3.66 -10.74
C LEU A 88 -7.24 2.48 -9.79
N LEU A 89 -6.67 2.55 -8.58
CA LEU A 89 -6.86 1.50 -7.59
C LEU A 89 -8.28 1.50 -7.03
N LYS A 90 -9.00 2.62 -7.08
CA LYS A 90 -10.41 2.68 -6.70
C LYS A 90 -11.32 2.00 -7.72
N GLN A 91 -10.89 1.90 -8.98
CA GLN A 91 -11.66 1.34 -10.08
C GLN A 91 -11.55 -0.19 -10.19
N ILE A 92 -10.59 -0.83 -9.51
CA ILE A 92 -10.45 -2.29 -9.57
C ILE A 92 -11.62 -2.97 -8.87
N PRO A 93 -11.97 -4.21 -9.24
CA PRO A 93 -12.91 -5.01 -8.47
C PRO A 93 -12.40 -5.20 -7.04
N ASN A 94 -13.23 -4.90 -6.06
CA ASN A 94 -12.94 -5.08 -4.62
C ASN A 94 -11.69 -4.32 -4.16
N PRO A 95 -11.66 -2.98 -4.28
CA PRO A 95 -10.50 -2.19 -3.90
C PRO A 95 -10.22 -2.32 -2.40
N PRO A 96 -8.96 -2.21 -1.94
CA PRO A 96 -8.64 -2.18 -0.52
C PRO A 96 -9.51 -1.20 0.25
N ILE A 97 -9.91 -1.61 1.45
CA ILE A 97 -10.64 -0.74 2.39
C ILE A 97 -9.80 0.52 2.67
N LEU A 98 -8.50 0.32 2.91
CA LEU A 98 -7.51 1.37 3.06
C LEU A 98 -6.10 0.84 2.73
N LEU A 99 -5.17 1.76 2.57
CA LEU A 99 -3.74 1.55 2.39
C LEU A 99 -3.01 2.09 3.61
N PHE A 100 -2.11 1.31 4.19
CA PHE A 100 -1.13 1.81 5.14
C PHE A 100 0.07 2.36 4.37
N VAL A 101 0.53 3.54 4.77
CA VAL A 101 1.54 4.29 4.05
C VAL A 101 2.69 4.65 4.98
N LYS A 102 3.92 4.40 4.55
CA LYS A 102 5.12 4.84 5.28
C LYS A 102 5.98 5.68 4.34
N GLY A 103 6.10 6.97 4.63
CA GLY A 103 6.70 7.96 3.73
C GLY A 103 5.71 9.06 3.34
N ASP A 104 5.96 9.71 2.20
CA ASP A 104 5.18 10.80 1.62
C ASP A 104 4.00 10.33 0.78
N LYS A 105 2.85 10.09 1.41
CA LYS A 105 1.59 9.72 0.74
C LYS A 105 1.20 10.56 -0.48
N GLY A 106 1.77 11.74 -0.69
CA GLY A 106 1.57 12.55 -1.90
C GLY A 106 1.96 11.84 -3.20
N LEU A 107 2.89 10.88 -3.21
CA LEU A 107 3.21 10.16 -4.45
C LEU A 107 2.09 9.26 -4.95
N LEU A 108 1.11 8.90 -4.12
CA LEU A 108 0.03 7.98 -4.49
C LEU A 108 -0.85 8.49 -5.63
N THR A 109 -0.89 9.81 -5.82
CA THR A 109 -1.69 10.49 -6.84
C THR A 109 -0.85 11.28 -7.84
N GLN A 110 0.48 11.09 -7.83
CA GLN A 110 1.36 11.72 -8.81
C GLN A 110 1.49 10.83 -10.05
N ASP A 111 1.54 11.46 -11.21
CA ASP A 111 1.76 10.85 -12.51
C ASP A 111 2.89 11.60 -13.24
N PRO A 112 3.60 10.98 -14.21
CA PRO A 112 3.39 9.61 -14.67
C PRO A 112 3.99 8.57 -13.73
N ALA A 113 3.42 7.36 -13.72
CA ALA A 113 3.92 6.25 -12.93
C ALA A 113 3.78 4.92 -13.65
N ILE A 114 4.76 4.05 -13.48
CA ILE A 114 4.82 2.79 -14.23
C ILE A 114 5.17 1.61 -13.32
N ALA A 115 4.51 0.49 -13.59
CA ALA A 115 4.73 -0.75 -12.89
C ALA A 115 5.90 -1.51 -13.51
N VAL A 116 6.90 -1.89 -12.71
CA VAL A 116 7.98 -2.76 -13.15
C VAL A 116 7.90 -4.05 -12.35
N VAL A 117 7.61 -5.16 -13.01
CA VAL A 117 7.44 -6.49 -12.40
C VAL A 117 8.24 -7.53 -13.18
N GLY A 118 8.70 -8.56 -12.50
CA GLY A 118 9.35 -9.67 -13.19
C GLY A 118 9.77 -10.81 -12.29
N THR A 119 10.71 -11.62 -12.79
CA THR A 119 11.20 -12.82 -12.12
C THR A 119 11.96 -12.50 -10.82
N ARG A 120 11.83 -13.39 -9.84
CA ARG A 120 12.64 -13.40 -8.61
C ARG A 120 14.07 -13.88 -8.82
N LYS A 121 14.32 -14.60 -9.93
CA LYS A 121 15.63 -15.10 -10.35
C LYS A 121 15.94 -14.53 -11.72
N MET A 122 16.75 -13.48 -11.76
CA MET A 122 17.16 -12.83 -13.00
C MET A 122 18.52 -13.38 -13.48
N THR A 123 18.73 -13.36 -14.79
CA THR A 123 20.05 -13.53 -15.39
C THR A 123 20.84 -12.22 -15.33
N GLY A 124 22.15 -12.24 -15.57
CA GLY A 124 22.95 -11.02 -15.68
C GLY A 124 22.39 -10.05 -16.72
N TYR A 125 22.06 -10.55 -17.91
CA TYR A 125 21.38 -9.77 -18.95
C TYR A 125 20.04 -9.19 -18.47
N GLY A 126 19.22 -9.97 -17.76
CA GLY A 126 17.96 -9.48 -17.20
C GLY A 126 18.16 -8.35 -16.18
N GLN A 127 19.26 -8.39 -15.42
CA GLN A 127 19.64 -7.32 -14.51
C GLN A 127 19.99 -6.04 -15.27
N GLU A 128 20.86 -6.12 -16.27
CA GLU A 128 21.29 -4.98 -17.09
C GLU A 128 20.11 -4.31 -17.79
N ILE A 129 19.20 -5.11 -18.36
CA ILE A 129 18.00 -4.61 -19.02
C ILE A 129 17.04 -3.95 -18.02
N THR A 130 16.86 -4.54 -16.84
CA THR A 130 16.03 -3.93 -15.79
C THR A 130 16.61 -2.61 -15.33
N GLU A 131 17.93 -2.54 -15.16
CA GLU A 131 18.66 -1.32 -14.79
C GLU A 131 18.49 -0.22 -15.83
N LEU A 132 18.73 -0.56 -17.10
CA LEU A 132 18.58 0.35 -18.22
C LEU A 132 17.16 0.93 -18.32
N PHE A 133 16.14 0.07 -18.34
CA PHE A 133 14.75 0.54 -18.48
C PHE A 133 14.27 1.31 -17.26
N ALA A 134 14.54 0.82 -16.05
CA ALA A 134 14.10 1.53 -14.83
C ALA A 134 14.80 2.88 -14.70
N GLY A 135 16.08 2.98 -15.07
CA GLY A 135 16.81 4.23 -15.14
C GLY A 135 16.23 5.20 -16.18
N GLN A 136 16.04 4.74 -17.43
CA GLN A 136 15.49 5.59 -18.50
C GLN A 136 14.06 6.06 -18.22
N LEU A 137 13.21 5.20 -17.69
CA LEU A 137 11.85 5.58 -17.27
C LEU A 137 11.90 6.61 -16.14
N THR A 138 12.83 6.44 -15.21
CA THR A 138 13.06 7.42 -14.14
C THR A 138 13.51 8.77 -14.69
N ASP A 139 14.47 8.78 -15.61
CA ASP A 139 14.98 10.00 -16.26
C ASP A 139 13.88 10.72 -17.07
N ALA A 140 12.94 9.95 -17.64
CA ALA A 140 11.74 10.46 -18.30
C ALA A 140 10.66 10.96 -17.31
N GLY A 141 10.92 10.93 -16.00
CA GLY A 141 10.03 11.46 -14.96
C GLY A 141 9.01 10.48 -14.41
N PHE A 142 9.08 9.19 -14.75
CA PHE A 142 8.15 8.19 -14.23
C PHE A 142 8.46 7.80 -12.78
N ILE A 143 7.41 7.68 -11.99
CA ILE A 143 7.47 7.04 -10.68
C ILE A 143 7.46 5.52 -10.85
N ILE A 144 8.53 4.85 -10.46
CA ILE A 144 8.63 3.39 -10.54
C ILE A 144 7.79 2.75 -9.43
N VAL A 145 6.89 1.83 -9.76
CA VAL A 145 6.11 1.05 -8.80
C VAL A 145 6.45 -0.43 -8.91
N SER A 146 6.80 -1.06 -7.79
CA SER A 146 7.14 -2.48 -7.76
C SER A 146 6.90 -3.12 -6.39
N GLY A 147 7.07 -4.44 -6.26
CA GLY A 147 6.66 -5.24 -5.11
C GLY A 147 7.72 -5.43 -4.02
N MET A 148 8.88 -4.79 -4.15
CA MET A 148 10.05 -4.98 -3.26
C MET A 148 10.56 -6.44 -3.18
N ALA A 149 10.14 -7.34 -4.06
CA ALA A 149 10.67 -8.70 -4.09
C ALA A 149 12.17 -8.75 -4.44
N ILE A 150 12.83 -9.87 -4.17
CA ILE A 150 14.12 -10.16 -4.82
C ILE A 150 13.94 -10.23 -6.34
N GLY A 151 15.01 -10.02 -7.09
CA GLY A 151 14.94 -10.03 -8.54
C GLY A 151 14.52 -8.67 -9.08
N VAL A 152 13.69 -8.68 -10.12
CA VAL A 152 13.38 -7.50 -10.95
C VAL A 152 12.88 -6.32 -10.10
N ASP A 153 12.01 -6.59 -9.14
CA ASP A 153 11.45 -5.55 -8.26
C ASP A 153 12.53 -4.78 -7.48
N GLY A 154 13.44 -5.50 -6.84
CA GLY A 154 14.54 -4.90 -6.10
C GLY A 154 15.49 -4.11 -7.00
N GLN A 155 15.80 -4.64 -8.19
CA GLN A 155 16.66 -3.94 -9.15
C GLN A 155 16.00 -2.68 -9.72
N ALA A 156 14.70 -2.72 -10.01
CA ALA A 156 13.95 -1.56 -10.51
C ALA A 156 13.95 -0.40 -9.49
N HIS A 157 13.68 -0.72 -8.23
CA HIS A 157 13.77 0.26 -7.14
C HIS A 157 15.18 0.83 -6.97
N LYS A 158 16.19 -0.04 -7.00
CA LYS A 158 17.60 0.36 -6.85
C LYS A 158 18.01 1.32 -7.97
N SER A 159 17.73 0.95 -9.22
CA SER A 159 18.08 1.74 -10.41
C SER A 159 17.37 3.09 -10.41
N CYS A 160 16.09 3.12 -10.02
CA CYS A 160 15.35 4.37 -9.86
C CYS A 160 16.00 5.32 -8.83
N LEU A 161 16.43 4.80 -7.68
CA LEU A 161 17.14 5.62 -6.67
C LEU A 161 18.50 6.10 -7.15
N GLU A 162 19.20 5.30 -7.95
CA GLU A 162 20.50 5.65 -8.53
C GLU A 162 20.37 6.73 -9.61
N SER A 163 19.26 6.74 -10.35
CA SER A 163 18.86 7.84 -11.25
C SER A 163 18.26 9.06 -10.53
N GLY A 164 18.19 9.07 -9.20
CA GLY A 164 17.64 10.20 -8.44
C GLY A 164 16.11 10.31 -8.48
N GLY A 165 15.42 9.23 -8.86
CA GLY A 165 13.98 9.19 -9.05
C GLY A 165 13.15 8.95 -7.80
N LYS A 166 11.85 8.82 -8.06
CA LYS A 166 10.83 8.51 -7.05
C LYS A 166 10.29 7.11 -7.29
N THR A 167 10.11 6.35 -6.21
CA THR A 167 9.59 4.99 -6.33
C THR A 167 8.58 4.65 -5.24
N ILE A 168 7.62 3.78 -5.59
CA ILE A 168 6.62 3.23 -4.68
C ILE A 168 6.81 1.72 -4.56
N ALA A 169 7.11 1.26 -3.36
CA ALA A 169 7.16 -0.16 -3.05
C ALA A 169 5.83 -0.64 -2.46
N VAL A 170 5.25 -1.67 -3.07
CA VAL A 170 4.00 -2.31 -2.63
C VAL A 170 4.30 -3.61 -1.91
N LEU A 171 4.02 -3.65 -0.61
CA LEU A 171 4.35 -4.79 0.23
C LEU A 171 3.20 -5.80 0.38
N GLY A 172 3.56 -7.09 0.36
CA GLY A 172 2.67 -8.20 0.73
C GLY A 172 2.60 -8.49 2.24
N ASN A 173 3.27 -7.68 3.05
CA ASN A 173 3.30 -7.76 4.50
C ASN A 173 3.12 -6.36 5.13
N GLY A 174 3.14 -6.27 6.46
CA GLY A 174 3.03 -4.99 7.16
C GLY A 174 4.10 -3.98 6.74
N VAL A 175 3.71 -2.71 6.52
CA VAL A 175 4.60 -1.61 6.08
C VAL A 175 5.83 -1.37 6.98
N ASP A 176 5.81 -1.85 8.22
CA ASP A 176 6.91 -1.70 9.19
C ASP A 176 7.93 -2.84 9.15
N LEU A 177 7.69 -3.88 8.35
CA LEU A 177 8.55 -5.05 8.27
C LEU A 177 9.22 -5.12 6.89
N PRO A 178 10.52 -4.82 6.77
CA PRO A 178 11.22 -5.01 5.52
C PRO A 178 11.20 -6.51 5.14
N PHE A 179 10.64 -6.81 3.97
CA PHE A 179 10.63 -8.17 3.43
C PHE A 179 10.78 -8.13 1.91
N PRO A 180 11.63 -8.99 1.32
CA PRO A 180 12.53 -9.95 1.96
C PRO A 180 13.67 -9.25 2.73
N SER A 181 14.25 -9.93 3.73
CA SER A 181 15.32 -9.37 4.58
C SER A 181 16.57 -8.96 3.77
N SER A 182 16.83 -9.64 2.65
CA SER A 182 17.90 -9.28 1.71
C SER A 182 17.77 -7.85 1.15
N ASN A 183 16.53 -7.34 1.07
CA ASN A 183 16.25 -5.99 0.57
C ASN A 183 16.09 -4.97 1.71
N ALA A 184 16.42 -5.29 2.96
CA ALA A 184 16.23 -4.38 4.10
C ALA A 184 17.00 -3.05 3.93
N HIS A 185 18.23 -3.11 3.41
CA HIS A 185 19.00 -1.90 3.13
C HIS A 185 18.35 -1.03 2.03
N LEU A 186 17.86 -1.66 0.97
CA LEU A 186 17.13 -0.96 -0.10
C LEU A 186 15.82 -0.36 0.43
N TYR A 187 15.11 -1.08 1.29
CA TYR A 187 13.92 -0.59 1.98
C TYR A 187 14.22 0.72 2.74
N ASP A 188 15.31 0.73 3.51
CA ASP A 188 15.73 1.91 4.26
C ASP A 188 16.17 3.06 3.35
N ARG A 189 16.85 2.77 2.23
CA ARG A 189 17.21 3.78 1.23
C ARG A 189 15.98 4.47 0.64
N ILE A 190 14.94 3.71 0.26
CA ILE A 190 13.67 4.29 -0.22
C ILE A 190 13.02 5.16 0.85
N LEU A 191 13.02 4.71 2.12
CA LEU A 191 12.46 5.50 3.22
C LEU A 191 13.23 6.79 3.50
N LYS A 192 14.56 6.76 3.35
CA LYS A 192 15.41 7.94 3.52
C LYS A 192 15.32 8.88 2.31
N GLY A 193 15.02 8.34 1.12
CA GLY A 193 15.19 9.06 -0.14
C GLY A 193 16.67 9.19 -0.49
N ASP A 194 17.48 8.18 -0.14
CA ASP A 194 18.93 8.19 -0.32
C ASP A 194 19.29 7.83 -1.77
N THR A 195 19.26 8.86 -2.61
CA THR A 195 19.65 8.81 -4.01
C THR A 195 21.17 8.78 -4.10
N GLY A 196 21.72 7.78 -4.80
CA GLY A 196 23.16 7.66 -5.00
C GLY A 196 23.68 8.87 -5.77
N SER A 197 24.23 9.85 -5.05
CA SER A 197 24.64 11.15 -5.57
C SER A 197 25.59 11.03 -6.78
N GLN A 198 25.36 11.81 -7.86
CA GLN A 198 26.37 12.62 -8.61
C GLN A 198 25.83 13.35 -9.87
N ARG A 199 24.62 13.09 -10.40
CA ARG A 199 24.08 13.85 -11.54
C ARG A 199 22.89 14.73 -11.15
N PHE A 200 23.10 16.04 -11.27
CA PHE A 200 22.13 17.15 -11.17
C PHE A 200 21.35 17.32 -9.86
N ARG A 201 21.76 18.34 -9.10
CA ARG A 201 20.99 18.97 -8.01
C ARG A 201 19.73 19.61 -8.57
N LEU A 202 18.56 19.13 -8.17
CA LEU A 202 17.40 19.93 -7.78
C LEU A 202 16.63 19.14 -6.71
N THR A 203 16.59 19.71 -5.51
CA THR A 203 16.17 19.10 -4.25
C THR A 203 14.69 18.71 -4.24
N HIS A 204 14.35 17.45 -4.48
CA HIS A 204 13.03 16.89 -4.12
C HIS A 204 13.17 15.43 -3.66
N TYR A 205 13.57 15.24 -2.40
CA TYR A 205 13.52 13.94 -1.72
C TYR A 205 12.07 13.47 -1.60
N CYS A 206 11.74 12.25 -2.02
CA CYS A 206 10.35 11.79 -1.92
C CYS A 206 10.22 10.27 -1.80
N LYS A 207 9.24 9.84 -1.00
CA LYS A 207 9.15 8.53 -0.32
C LYS A 207 7.74 7.98 -0.51
N VAL A 208 7.46 6.77 -0.98
CA VAL A 208 6.18 6.09 -0.66
C VAL A 208 6.33 4.59 -0.55
N TRP A 209 5.65 4.07 0.47
CA TRP A 209 5.33 2.68 0.64
C TRP A 209 3.84 2.54 0.78
N ALA A 210 3.21 1.62 0.08
CA ALA A 210 1.83 1.24 0.33
C ALA A 210 1.76 -0.25 0.65
N ALA A 211 1.42 -0.61 1.88
CA ALA A 211 0.97 -1.96 2.17
C ALA A 211 -0.52 -1.97 2.45
N VAL A 212 -1.17 -3.04 2.05
CA VAL A 212 -2.63 -3.20 2.15
C VAL A 212 -3.04 -3.72 3.53
N TRP A 213 -2.08 -3.99 4.42
CA TRP A 213 -2.35 -4.61 5.72
C TRP A 213 -1.53 -4.02 6.88
N PRO A 214 -2.07 -3.96 8.11
CA PRO A 214 -1.32 -3.55 9.29
C PRO A 214 -0.07 -4.41 9.56
N ALA A 215 0.81 -3.86 10.40
CA ALA A 215 1.98 -4.54 10.96
C ALA A 215 1.72 -6.00 11.37
N GLY A 216 2.57 -6.93 10.92
CA GLY A 216 2.59 -8.31 11.44
C GLY A 216 1.79 -9.38 10.68
N PHE A 217 1.18 -9.09 9.53
CA PHE A 217 0.48 -10.11 8.71
C PHE A 217 1.15 -10.32 7.34
N ARG A 218 0.92 -11.48 6.72
CA ARG A 218 1.38 -11.85 5.37
C ARG A 218 0.20 -12.19 4.46
N ASN A 219 0.27 -11.84 3.17
CA ASN A 219 -0.64 -12.35 2.15
C ASN A 219 0.09 -12.56 0.79
N PRO A 220 -0.11 -13.71 0.11
CA PRO A 220 0.44 -13.98 -1.23
C PRO A 220 -0.15 -13.16 -2.41
N ARG A 221 -1.12 -12.25 -2.22
CA ARG A 221 -1.82 -11.53 -3.32
C ARG A 221 -1.29 -10.11 -3.64
N ALA A 222 -0.07 -9.76 -3.25
CA ALA A 222 0.53 -8.43 -3.48
C ALA A 222 0.60 -8.00 -4.97
N ASN A 223 0.61 -8.95 -5.90
CA ASN A 223 0.77 -8.68 -7.34
C ASN A 223 -0.38 -7.87 -7.96
N TYR A 224 -1.59 -7.90 -7.38
CA TYR A 224 -2.74 -7.14 -7.90
C TYR A 224 -2.56 -5.62 -7.78
N PHE A 225 -1.67 -5.13 -6.93
CA PHE A 225 -1.50 -3.68 -6.72
C PHE A 225 -0.53 -3.04 -7.70
N ILE A 226 0.44 -3.81 -8.17
CA ILE A 226 1.53 -3.29 -8.98
C ILE A 226 1.02 -3.07 -10.41
N SER A 227 0.22 -3.99 -10.96
CA SER A 227 -0.22 -3.96 -12.36
C SER A 227 -1.08 -2.75 -12.76
N PHE A 228 -1.82 -2.10 -11.86
CA PHE A 228 -2.86 -1.14 -12.25
C PHE A 228 -2.36 0.31 -12.38
N ARG A 229 -1.19 0.65 -11.86
CA ARG A 229 -0.68 2.03 -12.02
C ARG A 229 -0.14 2.31 -13.42
N SER A 230 0.35 1.27 -14.10
CA SER A 230 0.96 1.36 -15.44
C SER A 230 -0.01 1.69 -16.58
N ALA A 231 -1.33 1.58 -16.38
CA ALA A 231 -2.30 1.68 -17.47
C ALA A 231 -2.71 3.13 -17.81
N SER A 232 -2.32 4.12 -17.00
CA SER A 232 -2.72 5.53 -17.21
C SER A 232 -1.73 6.36 -18.02
N SER A 233 -0.45 5.94 -18.08
CA SER A 233 0.60 6.70 -18.75
C SER A 233 0.76 6.39 -20.24
N LEU A 234 -0.16 5.61 -20.81
CA LEU A 234 -0.14 5.16 -22.21
C LEU A 234 -1.34 5.70 -23.02
N ASN A 235 -2.15 6.60 -22.46
CA ASN A 235 -3.28 7.25 -23.13
C ASN A 235 -3.07 8.76 -23.22
#